data_AF-A0A636K633-F1
#
_entry.id   AF-A0A636K633-F1
#
_cell.length_a   1.000
_cell.length_b   1.000
_cell.length_c   1.000
_cell.angle_alpha   90.00
_cell.angle_beta   90.00
_cell.angle_gamma   90.00
#
_symmetry.space_group_name_H-M   'P 1'
#
loop_
_entity.id
_entity.type
_entity.pdbx_description
1 polymer ?
#
loop_
_entity_poly.entity_id
_entity_poly.type
_entity_poly.pdbx_seq_one_letter_code
_entity_poly.pdbx_strand_id
1 'polypeptide(L)'
;KLCIDSENIIRSVSEDVSRLYPAGFSVVEVNKLPAGFNIYGDWKYSNGAVVAVPVDYHAKAETTRQKLLTDANSTIVDWRTELALGDISDDDRASLTKWMVYIRALKMLDLSDVKDEATFTAIRWPALPQ
;
A
#
# COMPACT_ATOMS: atom_id res chain seq x y z
N LYS A 1 6.28 -10.60 27.00
CA LYS A 1 7.40 -11.11 26.18
C LYS A 1 6.98 -11.03 24.72
N LEU A 2 7.91 -10.68 23.83
CA LEU A 2 7.66 -10.49 22.40
C LEU A 2 8.55 -11.43 21.61
N CYS A 3 8.00 -12.08 20.58
CA CYS A 3 8.80 -12.70 19.53
C CYS A 3 9.03 -11.70 18.41
N ILE A 4 10.30 -11.46 18.09
CA ILE A 4 10.73 -10.58 17.01
C ILE A 4 11.46 -11.37 15.93
N ASP A 5 11.20 -11.04 14.67
CA ASP A 5 11.91 -11.64 13.53
C ASP A 5 13.30 -11.00 13.32
N SER A 6 14.00 -11.43 12.27
CA SER A 6 15.34 -10.93 11.92
C SER A 6 15.39 -9.43 11.59
N GLU A 7 14.25 -8.81 11.28
CA GLU A 7 14.12 -7.38 11.02
C GLU A 7 13.67 -6.60 12.27
N ASN A 8 13.62 -7.28 13.42
CA ASN A 8 13.08 -6.83 14.70
C ASN A 8 11.57 -6.54 14.68
N ILE A 9 10.83 -6.99 13.66
CA ILE A 9 9.39 -6.82 13.60
C ILE A 9 8.74 -7.79 14.58
N ILE A 10 7.77 -7.27 15.34
CA ILE A 10 7.08 -8.04 16.37
C ILE A 10 6.01 -8.90 15.72
N ARG A 11 6.10 -10.22 15.91
CA ARG A 11 5.20 -11.21 15.30
C ARG A 11 4.29 -11.91 16.30
N SER A 12 4.65 -11.89 17.58
CA SER A 12 3.82 -12.47 18.63
C SER A 12 4.10 -11.81 19.97
N VAL A 13 3.10 -11.82 20.85
CA VAL A 13 3.18 -11.34 22.22
C VAL A 13 2.52 -12.33 23.16
N SER A 14 3.16 -12.60 24.30
CA SER A 14 2.56 -13.35 25.39
C SER A 14 3.19 -12.95 26.72
N GLU A 15 2.40 -12.92 27.79
CA GLU A 15 2.90 -12.81 29.16
C GLU A 15 3.54 -14.12 29.64
N ASP A 16 3.02 -15.24 29.14
CA ASP A 16 3.52 -16.60 29.35
C ASP A 16 4.44 -17.02 28.21
N VAL A 17 5.73 -17.16 28.49
CA VAL A 17 6.76 -17.50 27.49
C VAL A 17 6.56 -18.90 26.91
N SER A 18 5.90 -19.81 27.62
CA SER A 18 5.65 -21.18 27.14
C SER A 18 4.67 -21.23 25.96
N ARG A 19 3.90 -20.15 25.75
CA ARG A 19 2.98 -19.99 24.61
C ARG A 19 3.65 -19.44 23.36
N LEU A 20 4.93 -19.09 23.44
CA LEU A 20 5.70 -18.61 22.31
C LEU A 20 6.39 -19.78 21.60
N TYR A 21 6.41 -19.71 20.26
CA TYR A 21 7.25 -20.58 19.44
C TYR A 21 8.48 -19.77 18.98
N PRO A 22 9.63 -19.86 19.66
CA PRO A 22 10.75 -18.96 19.44
C PRO A 22 11.69 -19.40 18.30
N ALA A 23 11.46 -20.57 17.69
CA ALA A 23 12.36 -21.04 16.63
C ALA A 23 12.33 -20.07 15.44
N GLY A 24 13.50 -19.52 15.08
CA GLY A 24 13.64 -18.48 14.05
C GLY A 24 13.37 -17.05 14.51
N PHE A 25 13.08 -16.85 15.81
CA PHE A 25 12.79 -15.54 16.40
C PHE A 25 13.71 -15.27 17.60
N SER A 26 13.83 -13.99 17.97
CA SER A 26 14.37 -13.60 19.27
C SER A 26 13.24 -13.27 20.23
N VAL A 27 13.40 -13.62 21.51
CA VAL A 27 12.43 -13.28 22.55
C VAL A 27 12.96 -12.11 23.37
N VAL A 28 12.20 -11.03 23.44
CA VAL A 28 12.53 -9.85 24.25
C VAL A 28 11.46 -9.58 25.30
N GLU A 29 11.86 -8.98 26.41
CA GLU A 29 10.96 -8.60 27.49
C GLU A 29 10.74 -7.09 27.50
N VAL A 30 9.48 -6.67 27.62
CA VAL A 30 9.05 -5.28 27.71
C VAL A 30 7.99 -5.19 28.79
N ASN A 31 7.97 -4.08 29.52
CA ASN A 31 7.04 -3.87 30.63
C ASN A 31 5.73 -3.20 30.20
N LYS A 32 5.70 -2.59 29.01
CA LYS A 32 4.53 -1.84 28.52
C LYS A 32 4.48 -1.88 27.00
N LEU A 33 3.26 -1.99 26.47
CA LEU A 33 2.98 -1.86 25.05
C LEU A 33 2.39 -0.48 24.73
N PRO A 34 2.74 0.12 23.59
CA PRO A 34 2.13 1.36 23.13
C PRO A 34 0.62 1.20 22.86
N ALA A 35 -0.11 2.31 22.86
CA ALA A 35 -1.50 2.32 22.39
C ALA A 35 -1.56 1.95 20.89
N GLY A 36 -2.57 1.17 20.50
CA GLY A 36 -2.71 0.69 19.11
C GLY A 36 -1.71 -0.40 18.72
N PHE A 37 -0.98 -0.97 19.69
CA PHE A 37 -0.08 -2.10 19.45
C PHE A 37 -0.81 -3.28 18.78
N ASN A 38 -0.16 -3.87 17.79
CA ASN A 38 -0.60 -5.08 17.12
C ASN A 38 0.61 -5.94 16.71
N ILE A 39 0.36 -7.12 16.18
CA ILE A 39 1.38 -8.08 15.71
C ILE A 39 1.36 -8.28 14.18
N TYR A 40 0.73 -7.36 13.45
CA TYR A 40 0.57 -7.43 11.99
C TYR A 40 1.75 -6.87 11.21
N GLY A 41 2.79 -6.40 11.91
CA GLY A 41 4.02 -5.89 11.32
C GLY A 41 4.22 -4.38 11.46
N ASP A 42 3.27 -3.66 12.05
CA ASP A 42 3.35 -2.20 12.22
C ASP A 42 4.28 -1.78 13.36
N TRP A 43 4.80 -2.73 14.14
CA TRP A 43 5.59 -2.48 15.34
C TRP A 43 6.88 -3.30 15.32
N LYS A 44 7.98 -2.66 15.73
CA LYS A 44 9.29 -3.28 15.88
C LYS A 44 9.88 -3.01 17.25
N TYR A 45 10.78 -3.90 17.68
CA TYR A 45 11.60 -3.66 18.85
C TYR A 45 12.89 -2.93 18.46
N SER A 46 13.21 -1.84 19.12
CA SER A 46 14.44 -1.07 18.87
C SER A 46 14.91 -0.40 20.16
N ASN A 47 16.19 -0.61 20.50
CA ASN A 47 16.86 0.02 21.64
C ASN A 47 16.07 -0.06 22.98
N GLY A 48 15.51 -1.24 23.29
CA GLY A 48 14.78 -1.43 24.55
C GLY A 48 13.30 -1.02 24.50
N ALA A 49 12.80 -0.51 23.37
CA ALA A 49 11.44 -0.01 23.24
C ALA A 49 10.68 -0.64 22.05
N VAL A 50 9.37 -0.66 22.16
CA VAL A 50 8.46 -0.98 21.04
C VAL A 50 8.14 0.32 20.32
N VAL A 51 8.53 0.41 19.05
CA VAL A 51 8.36 1.60 18.21
C VAL A 51 7.57 1.23 16.95
N ALA A 52 6.78 2.16 16.43
CA ALA A 52 6.10 1.96 15.17
C ALA A 52 7.13 1.82 14.04
N VAL A 53 6.84 0.94 13.09
CA VAL A 53 7.60 0.86 11.84
C VAL A 53 7.29 2.12 11.04
N PRO A 54 8.30 2.90 10.62
CA PRO A 54 8.07 4.05 9.77
C PRO A 54 7.40 3.63 8.46
N VAL A 55 6.27 4.25 8.14
CA VAL A 55 5.60 4.05 6.86
C VAL A 55 6.20 5.01 5.84
N ASP A 56 6.66 4.48 4.71
CA ASP A 56 7.03 5.29 3.56
C ASP A 56 5.76 5.64 2.77
N TYR A 57 5.17 6.79 3.10
CA TYR A 57 3.93 7.26 2.47
C TYR A 57 4.12 7.62 0.99
N HIS A 58 5.32 8.04 0.59
CA HIS A 58 5.63 8.28 -0.81
C HIS A 58 5.58 6.96 -1.60
N ALA A 59 6.27 5.93 -1.12
CA ALA A 59 6.23 4.60 -1.75
C ALA A 59 4.81 4.01 -1.77
N LYS A 60 4.01 4.26 -0.71
CA LYS A 60 2.60 3.86 -0.65
C LYS A 60 1.74 4.57 -1.69
N ALA A 61 1.94 5.88 -1.89
CA ALA A 61 1.24 6.65 -2.93
C ALA A 61 1.60 6.14 -4.33
N GLU A 62 2.88 5.89 -4.57
CA GLU A 62 3.36 5.34 -5.84
C GLU A 62 2.80 3.95 -6.14
N THR A 63 2.78 3.07 -5.14
CA THR A 63 2.15 1.75 -5.26
C THR A 63 0.66 1.86 -5.59
N THR A 64 -0.03 2.83 -4.99
CA THR A 64 -1.45 3.10 -5.27
C THR A 64 -1.64 3.58 -6.71
N ARG A 65 -0.83 4.53 -7.17
CA ARG A 65 -0.83 5.02 -8.57
C ARG A 65 -0.63 3.86 -9.55
N GLN A 66 0.35 2.99 -9.29
CA GLN A 66 0.63 1.85 -10.15
C GLN A 66 -0.54 0.87 -10.20
N LYS A 67 -1.19 0.59 -9.06
CA LYS A 67 -2.39 -0.26 -9.02
C LYS A 67 -3.51 0.33 -9.89
N LEU A 68 -3.82 1.61 -9.71
CA LEU A 68 -4.87 2.30 -10.49
C LEU A 68 -4.55 2.31 -11.99
N LEU A 69 -3.27 2.47 -12.37
CA LEU A 69 -2.82 2.37 -13.75
C LEU A 69 -2.97 0.97 -14.32
N THR A 70 -2.61 -0.06 -13.55
CA THR A 70 -2.78 -1.47 -13.96
C THR A 70 -4.25 -1.78 -14.20
N ASP A 71 -5.11 -1.42 -13.24
CA ASP A 71 -6.55 -1.65 -13.33
C ASP A 71 -7.14 -0.95 -14.56
N ALA A 72 -6.81 0.33 -14.77
CA ALA A 72 -7.27 1.09 -15.93
C ALA A 72 -6.79 0.51 -17.27
N ASN A 73 -5.52 0.06 -17.35
CA ASN A 73 -5.01 -0.56 -18.57
C ASN A 73 -5.69 -1.91 -18.85
N SER A 74 -6.02 -2.67 -17.80
CA SER A 74 -6.79 -3.91 -17.92
C SER A 74 -8.19 -3.64 -18.47
N THR A 75 -8.87 -2.59 -17.99
CA THR A 75 -10.21 -2.22 -18.48
C THR A 75 -10.24 -1.89 -19.97
N ILE A 76 -9.20 -1.24 -20.51
CA ILE A 76 -9.21 -0.75 -21.89
C ILE A 76 -8.50 -1.66 -22.90
N VAL A 77 -8.01 -2.84 -22.49
CA VAL A 77 -7.16 -3.69 -23.33
C VAL A 77 -7.90 -4.20 -24.57
N ASP A 78 -9.16 -4.58 -24.43
CA ASP A 78 -9.99 -5.09 -25.52
C ASP A 78 -10.33 -3.97 -26.50
N TRP A 79 -10.81 -2.82 -26.00
CA TRP A 79 -11.08 -1.63 -26.83
C TRP A 79 -9.85 -1.15 -27.61
N ARG A 80 -8.66 -1.22 -27.02
CA ARG A 80 -7.41 -0.91 -27.75
C ARG A 80 -7.17 -1.88 -28.91
N THR A 81 -7.49 -3.15 -28.72
CA THR A 81 -7.37 -4.19 -29.74
C THR A 81 -8.39 -3.98 -30.84
N GLU A 82 -9.66 -3.75 -30.49
CA GLU A 82 -10.73 -3.44 -31.45
C GLU A 82 -10.43 -2.16 -32.24
N LEU A 83 -9.91 -1.12 -31.58
CA LEU A 83 -9.50 0.12 -32.25
C LEU A 83 -8.38 -0.14 -33.28
N ALA A 84 -7.42 -1.00 -32.95
CA ALA A 84 -6.32 -1.37 -33.85
C ALA A 84 -6.79 -2.22 -35.04
N LEU A 85 -7.83 -3.04 -34.84
CA LEU A 85 -8.47 -3.83 -35.91
C LEU A 85 -9.42 -2.98 -36.77
N GLY A 86 -9.87 -1.83 -36.27
CA GLY A 86 -10.84 -0.96 -36.95
C GLY A 86 -12.29 -1.30 -36.66
N ASP A 87 -12.54 -2.18 -35.68
CA ASP A 87 -13.86 -2.77 -35.38
C ASP A 87 -14.54 -2.17 -34.12
N ILE A 88 -13.90 -1.20 -33.47
CA ILE A 88 -14.42 -0.60 -32.23
C ILE A 88 -15.73 0.19 -32.46
N SER A 89 -16.69 0.01 -31.55
CA SER A 89 -17.95 0.76 -31.54
C SER A 89 -17.74 2.24 -31.16
N ASP A 90 -18.70 3.11 -31.47
CA ASP A 90 -18.63 4.52 -31.08
C ASP A 90 -18.70 4.72 -29.56
N ASP A 91 -19.47 3.88 -28.86
CA ASP A 91 -19.59 3.92 -27.39
C ASP A 91 -18.30 3.47 -26.69
N ASP A 92 -17.67 2.39 -27.19
CA ASP A 92 -16.39 1.90 -26.67
C ASP A 92 -15.27 2.90 -26.96
N ARG A 93 -15.30 3.55 -28.13
CA ARG A 93 -14.36 4.62 -28.49
C ARG A 93 -14.49 5.82 -27.56
N ALA A 94 -15.71 6.23 -27.21
CA ALA A 94 -15.96 7.30 -26.26
C ALA A 94 -15.45 6.92 -24.86
N SER A 95 -15.71 5.69 -24.43
CA SER A 95 -15.24 5.14 -23.14
C SER A 95 -13.71 5.08 -23.07
N LEU A 96 -13.07 4.53 -24.10
CA LEU A 96 -11.61 4.48 -24.25
C LEU A 96 -10.99 5.87 -24.13
N THR A 97 -11.62 6.89 -24.73
CA THR A 97 -11.14 8.28 -24.63
C THR A 97 -11.15 8.79 -23.20
N LYS A 98 -12.24 8.58 -22.45
CA LYS A 98 -12.34 8.97 -21.03
C LYS A 98 -11.29 8.26 -20.17
N TRP A 99 -11.10 6.96 -20.37
CA TRP A 99 -10.09 6.18 -19.66
C TRP A 99 -8.66 6.61 -20.00
N MET A 100 -8.38 6.99 -21.24
CA MET A 100 -7.08 7.55 -21.62
C MET A 100 -6.81 8.90 -20.94
N VAL A 101 -7.83 9.74 -20.73
CA VAL A 101 -7.72 10.97 -19.93
C VAL A 101 -7.42 10.65 -18.47
N TYR A 102 -8.12 9.70 -17.88
CA TYR A 102 -7.87 9.24 -16.50
C TYR A 102 -6.43 8.71 -16.31
N ILE A 103 -5.95 7.84 -17.20
CA ILE A 103 -4.58 7.31 -17.17
C ILE A 103 -3.55 8.45 -17.26
N ARG A 104 -3.78 9.43 -18.12
CA ARG A 104 -2.90 10.61 -18.24
C ARG A 104 -2.89 11.43 -16.97
N ALA A 105 -4.05 11.67 -16.36
CA ALA A 105 -4.17 12.39 -15.09
C ALA A 105 -3.41 11.68 -13.96
N LEU A 106 -3.54 10.35 -13.85
CA LEU A 106 -2.76 9.56 -12.89
C LEU A 106 -1.24 9.71 -13.08
N LYS A 107 -0.77 9.66 -14.33
CA LYS A 107 0.67 9.80 -14.64
C LYS A 107 1.22 11.19 -14.34
N MET A 108 0.39 12.23 -14.47
CA MET A 108 0.77 13.62 -14.22
C MET A 108 0.58 14.04 -12.76
N LEU A 109 -0.04 13.20 -11.92
CA LEU A 109 -0.25 13.49 -10.52
C LEU A 109 1.11 13.62 -9.81
N ASP A 110 1.34 14.80 -9.23
CA ASP A 110 2.53 15.06 -8.42
C ASP A 110 2.34 14.46 -7.03
N LEU A 111 3.28 13.59 -6.64
CA LEU A 111 3.29 12.88 -5.36
C LEU A 111 4.52 13.26 -4.51
N SER A 112 5.34 14.22 -4.97
CA SER A 112 6.60 14.59 -4.32
C SER A 112 6.45 15.12 -2.89
N ASP A 113 5.28 15.70 -2.57
CA ASP A 113 4.97 16.23 -1.24
C ASP A 113 4.36 15.19 -0.28
N VAL A 114 4.17 13.94 -0.70
CA VAL A 114 3.59 12.89 0.15
C VAL A 114 4.66 12.35 1.09
N LYS A 115 4.68 12.86 2.33
CA LYS A 115 5.71 12.54 3.35
C LYS A 115 5.13 11.86 4.58
N ASP A 116 3.83 12.01 4.80
CA ASP A 116 3.12 11.54 5.98
C ASP A 116 1.68 11.12 5.64
N GLU A 117 0.95 10.67 6.65
CA GLU A 117 -0.43 10.22 6.50
C GLU A 117 -1.38 11.33 6.06
N ALA A 118 -1.18 12.55 6.58
CA ALA A 118 -2.05 13.68 6.28
C ALA A 118 -1.93 14.07 4.80
N THR A 119 -0.70 14.17 4.30
CA THR A 119 -0.42 14.45 2.89
C THR A 119 -0.88 13.30 1.98
N PHE A 120 -0.72 12.04 2.41
CA PHE A 120 -1.23 10.88 1.67
C PHE A 120 -2.76 10.87 1.55
N THR A 121 -3.48 11.12 2.65
CA THR A 121 -4.95 11.14 2.66
C THR A 121 -5.53 12.34 1.93
N ALA A 122 -4.76 13.43 1.80
CA ALA A 122 -5.14 14.61 1.03
C ALA A 122 -4.99 14.45 -0.50
N ILE A 123 -4.34 13.37 -0.98
CA ILE A 123 -4.15 13.14 -2.43
C ILE A 123 -5.51 13.13 -3.12
N ARG A 124 -5.65 14.00 -4.13
CA ARG A 124 -6.85 14.07 -4.98
C ARG A 124 -6.68 13.12 -6.16
N TRP A 125 -6.95 11.85 -5.93
CA TRP A 125 -6.98 10.86 -7.01
C TRP A 125 -8.04 11.25 -8.06
N PRO A 126 -7.73 11.14 -9.37
CA PRO A 126 -8.72 11.37 -10.41
C PRO A 126 -9.94 10.46 -10.20
N ALA A 127 -11.13 10.95 -10.53
CA ALA A 127 -12.35 10.14 -10.45
C ALA A 127 -12.34 9.07 -11.54
N LEU A 128 -12.90 7.89 -11.23
CA LEU A 128 -13.08 6.84 -12.23
C LEU A 128 -14.03 7.31 -13.34
N PRO A 129 -13.70 7.04 -14.61
CA PRO A 129 -14.61 7.30 -15.72
C PRO A 129 -15.92 6.53 -15.59
N GLN A 130 -17.03 7.16 -16.00
CA GLN A 130 -18.33 6.51 -16.25
C GLN A 130 -18.48 6.11 -17.71
#